data_AF-A0A485KIP5-F1
#
_entry.id   AF-A0A485KIP5-F1
#
_cell.length_a   1.000
_cell.length_b   1.000
_cell.length_c   1.000
_cell.angle_alpha   90.00
_cell.angle_beta   90.00
_cell.angle_gamma   90.00
#
_symmetry.space_group_name_H-M   'P 1'
#
loop_
_entity.id
_entity.type
_entity.pdbx_description
1 polymer ?
#
loop_
_entity_poly.entity_id
_entity_poly.type
_entity_poly.pdbx_seq_one_letter_code
_entity_poly.pdbx_strand_id
1 'polypeptide(L)'
;MGHDMTKDSIELDFEMVANYRLREVEKSYLIRGYVPSMMSSLEWTSFHVSRARLVHRIVGVACSLALKRETCHLAISYLTRVFLANLHQHGQVFSVNQNNLKTPEHPNVLVVSAVLVIASKIEEVNPPSIQDILEAVQRESGEVLDHPPRKKTATKTKSTRKTKPKHSIYTTKEEVVAEEEVMLKILEWKLYPATAASWLLMTIEGLGLYKDPIQNSPCYVGYGHEYEYYDLKNDSRARESERAEVFHLACNLLDVSLLDSNSLHFLPSTLAGSALFLVAPGHNLYALSHFLQLKAEDVWDCVSWMQQFLPFVTSFLPFSVHSSVQSKFNKIPREDRYAVQVMSTATAYNSFVMFPQVQPTYEDPQYEPESEREIVLPPLYQCIAPDKFVSGNNFGYIS
;
A
#
# COMPACT_ATOMS: atom_id res chain seq x y z
N MET A 1 -16.14 -38.11 3.08
CA MET A 1 -16.13 -36.96 4.01
C MET A 1 -15.34 -35.80 3.40
N GLY A 2 -15.64 -35.39 2.17
CA GLY A 2 -14.83 -34.44 1.41
C GLY A 2 -15.64 -33.54 0.48
N HIS A 3 -16.90 -33.26 0.85
CA HIS A 3 -17.79 -32.42 0.06
C HIS A 3 -18.66 -31.44 0.87
N ASP A 4 -18.43 -31.33 2.20
CA ASP A 4 -19.17 -30.39 3.06
C ASP A 4 -18.37 -29.14 3.45
N MET A 5 -17.07 -29.04 3.15
CA MET A 5 -16.28 -27.82 3.43
C MET A 5 -16.32 -26.78 2.30
N THR A 6 -16.99 -27.06 1.18
CA THR A 6 -17.14 -26.13 0.05
C THR A 6 -18.47 -25.36 0.09
N LYS A 7 -19.27 -25.51 1.15
CA LYS A 7 -20.54 -24.80 1.34
C LYS A 7 -20.48 -23.60 2.27
N ASP A 8 -19.34 -23.36 2.93
CA ASP A 8 -19.15 -22.24 3.87
C ASP A 8 -18.30 -21.12 3.26
N SER A 9 -18.53 -20.77 1.99
CA SER A 9 -17.89 -19.61 1.36
C SER A 9 -18.59 -18.31 1.76
N ILE A 10 -18.49 -18.00 3.07
CA ILE A 10 -18.60 -16.68 3.70
C ILE A 10 -19.70 -15.81 3.06
N GLU A 11 -20.93 -15.94 3.58
CA GLU A 11 -21.71 -14.72 3.82
C GLU A 11 -20.81 -13.85 4.70
N LEU A 12 -20.28 -12.76 4.13
CA LEU A 12 -19.45 -11.85 4.91
C LEU A 12 -20.39 -11.22 5.92
N ASP A 13 -20.35 -11.74 7.14
CA ASP A 13 -21.28 -11.37 8.20
C ASP A 13 -21.18 -9.86 8.43
N PHE A 14 -22.33 -9.18 8.50
CA PHE A 14 -22.40 -7.77 8.88
C PHE A 14 -21.63 -7.50 10.18
N GLU A 15 -21.56 -8.49 11.08
CA GLU A 15 -20.73 -8.44 12.28
C GLU A 15 -19.23 -8.29 11.99
N MET A 16 -18.72 -8.91 10.93
CA MET A 16 -17.30 -8.79 10.54
C MET A 16 -16.98 -7.36 10.10
N VAL A 17 -17.81 -6.78 9.23
CA VAL A 17 -17.64 -5.39 8.77
C VAL A 17 -17.77 -4.42 9.94
N ALA A 18 -18.75 -4.65 10.84
CA ALA A 18 -18.91 -3.85 12.05
C ALA A 18 -17.68 -3.95 12.97
N ASN A 19 -17.10 -5.14 13.15
CA ASN A 19 -15.88 -5.34 13.95
C ASN A 19 -14.66 -4.64 13.34
N TYR A 20 -14.51 -4.65 12.01
CA TYR A 20 -13.47 -3.88 11.32
C TYR A 20 -13.68 -2.37 11.53
N ARG A 21 -14.92 -1.89 11.40
CA ARG A 21 -15.27 -0.49 11.65
C ARG A 21 -14.97 -0.07 13.09
N LEU A 22 -15.32 -0.88 14.08
CA LEU A 22 -15.04 -0.61 15.49
C LEU A 22 -13.54 -0.42 15.75
N ARG A 23 -12.70 -1.30 15.20
CA ARG A 23 -11.23 -1.19 15.31
C ARG A 23 -10.69 0.02 14.59
N GLU A 24 -11.28 0.40 13.47
CA GLU A 24 -10.84 1.56 12.71
C GLU A 24 -11.14 2.89 13.42
N VAL A 25 -12.27 2.99 14.13
CA VAL A 25 -12.70 4.21 14.83
C VAL A 25 -12.32 4.23 16.32
N GLU A 26 -11.78 3.14 16.86
CA GLU A 26 -11.29 3.10 18.23
C GLU A 26 -10.23 4.19 18.44
N LYS A 27 -10.37 4.95 19.53
CA LYS A 27 -9.54 6.13 19.81
C LYS A 27 -8.04 5.84 19.77
N SER A 28 -7.60 4.65 20.19
CA SER A 28 -6.19 4.22 20.16
C SER A 28 -5.63 4.02 18.76
N TYR A 29 -6.50 3.81 17.77
CA TYR A 29 -6.16 3.64 16.35
C TYR A 29 -6.47 4.88 15.51
N LEU A 30 -7.39 5.73 15.98
CA LEU A 30 -7.86 6.90 15.26
C LEU A 30 -6.80 8.02 15.19
N ILE A 31 -6.06 8.04 14.07
CA ILE A 31 -5.08 9.06 13.75
C ILE A 31 -5.71 10.45 13.54
N ARG A 32 -6.96 10.51 13.05
CA ARG A 32 -7.68 11.76 12.78
C ARG A 32 -7.87 12.63 14.04
N GLY A 33 -7.79 12.04 15.23
CA GLY A 33 -7.84 12.78 16.50
C GLY A 33 -6.64 13.70 16.75
N TYR A 34 -5.52 13.49 16.03
CA TYR A 34 -4.29 14.29 16.15
C TYR A 34 -4.22 15.46 15.16
N VAL A 35 -5.08 15.48 14.13
CA VAL A 35 -5.00 16.41 12.99
C VAL A 35 -5.54 17.83 13.32
N PRO A 36 -6.63 18.02 14.09
CA PRO A 36 -7.20 19.35 14.32
C PRO A 36 -6.64 20.09 15.54
N SER A 37 -5.94 19.40 16.46
CA SER A 37 -5.41 20.01 17.67
C SER A 37 -3.88 20.04 17.67
N MET A 38 -3.36 21.23 17.41
CA MET A 38 -2.01 21.72 17.72
C MET A 38 -0.91 21.50 16.68
N MET A 39 0.00 22.49 16.72
CA MET A 39 1.41 22.52 16.29
C MET A 39 1.72 23.46 15.12
N SER A 40 2.90 24.06 15.16
CA SER A 40 3.35 25.09 14.22
C SER A 40 3.53 24.50 12.81
N SER A 41 3.47 25.33 11.77
CA SER A 41 3.66 24.88 10.38
C SER A 41 4.99 24.15 10.13
N LEU A 42 6.02 24.47 10.92
CA LEU A 42 7.36 23.88 10.82
C LEU A 42 7.39 22.41 11.27
N GLU A 43 6.71 22.08 12.36
CA GLU A 43 6.65 20.73 12.92
C GLU A 43 5.91 19.76 11.98
N TRP A 44 4.84 20.25 11.35
CA TRP A 44 4.08 19.49 10.37
C TRP A 44 4.90 19.20 9.11
N THR A 45 5.69 20.18 8.64
CA THR A 45 6.61 19.98 7.51
C THR A 45 7.63 18.88 7.82
N SER A 46 8.20 18.87 9.03
CA SER A 46 9.13 17.81 9.45
C SER A 46 8.46 16.44 9.52
N PHE A 47 7.21 16.38 9.99
CA PHE A 47 6.43 15.14 10.00
C PHE A 47 6.20 14.59 8.59
N HIS A 48 5.75 15.43 7.66
CA HIS A 48 5.50 15.04 6.26
C HIS A 48 6.74 14.43 5.60
N VAL A 49 7.87 15.13 5.68
CA VAL A 49 9.12 14.72 5.04
C VAL A 49 9.65 13.42 5.66
N SER A 50 9.69 13.34 7.00
CA SER A 50 10.15 12.14 7.70
C SER A 50 9.25 10.94 7.42
N ARG A 51 7.92 11.12 7.49
CA ARG A 51 6.96 10.04 7.25
C ARG A 51 7.07 9.51 5.82
N ALA A 52 7.04 10.37 4.80
CA ALA A 52 7.13 9.94 3.40
C ALA A 52 8.41 9.13 3.14
N ARG A 53 9.55 9.59 3.66
CA ARG A 53 10.84 8.89 3.56
C ARG A 53 10.81 7.51 4.19
N LEU A 54 10.29 7.40 5.43
CA LEU A 54 10.28 6.13 6.14
C LEU A 54 9.21 5.17 5.61
N VAL A 55 8.07 5.67 5.12
CA VAL A 55 7.06 4.85 4.41
C VAL A 55 7.68 4.24 3.15
N HIS A 56 8.37 5.03 2.32
CA HIS A 56 9.08 4.51 1.16
C HIS A 56 10.09 3.42 1.55
N ARG A 57 10.88 3.65 2.62
CA ARG A 57 11.85 2.67 3.12
C ARG A 57 11.17 1.40 3.63
N ILE A 58 10.05 1.49 4.34
CA ILE A 58 9.26 0.33 4.80
C ILE A 58 8.78 -0.50 3.61
N VAL A 59 8.23 0.14 2.57
CA VAL A 59 7.78 -0.55 1.34
C VAL A 59 8.94 -1.27 0.66
N GLY A 60 10.10 -0.60 0.55
CA GLY A 60 11.28 -1.19 -0.07
C GLY A 60 11.84 -2.39 0.69
N VAL A 61 11.97 -2.27 2.00
CA VAL A 61 12.43 -3.38 2.85
C VAL A 61 11.46 -4.54 2.81
N ALA A 62 10.15 -4.28 2.93
CA ALA A 62 9.12 -5.30 2.86
C ALA A 62 9.13 -6.06 1.52
N CYS A 63 9.30 -5.35 0.40
CA CYS A 63 9.52 -5.96 -0.92
C CYS A 63 10.77 -6.84 -0.94
N SER A 64 11.91 -6.33 -0.45
CA SER A 64 13.19 -7.04 -0.46
C SER A 64 13.17 -8.34 0.36
N LEU A 65 12.36 -8.37 1.42
CA LEU A 65 12.18 -9.50 2.33
C LEU A 65 10.98 -10.39 1.97
N ALA A 66 10.26 -10.09 0.87
CA ALA A 66 9.05 -10.79 0.46
C ALA A 66 8.00 -10.88 1.59
N LEU A 67 7.82 -9.80 2.35
CA LEU A 67 6.79 -9.70 3.38
C LEU A 67 5.41 -9.55 2.76
N LYS A 68 4.36 -9.90 3.51
CA LYS A 68 2.99 -9.62 3.12
C LYS A 68 2.74 -8.11 3.03
N ARG A 69 1.82 -7.70 2.16
CA ARG A 69 1.30 -6.33 2.10
C ARG A 69 0.69 -5.88 3.43
N GLU A 70 0.02 -6.79 4.12
CA GLU A 70 -0.52 -6.51 5.46
C GLU A 70 0.58 -6.17 6.47
N THR A 71 1.69 -6.92 6.49
CA THR A 71 2.86 -6.61 7.32
C THR A 71 3.41 -5.21 7.03
N CYS A 72 3.45 -4.82 5.76
CA CYS A 72 3.87 -3.48 5.34
C CYS A 72 2.90 -2.39 5.88
N HIS A 73 1.60 -2.58 5.71
CA HIS A 73 0.57 -1.61 6.13
C HIS A 73 0.48 -1.49 7.66
N LEU A 74 0.66 -2.60 8.40
CA LEU A 74 0.80 -2.58 9.86
C LEU A 74 2.01 -1.75 10.29
N ALA A 75 3.17 -1.96 9.66
CA ALA A 75 4.38 -1.19 9.97
C ALA A 75 4.18 0.31 9.72
N ILE A 76 3.51 0.69 8.63
CA ILE A 76 3.16 2.10 8.32
C ILE A 76 2.20 2.67 9.36
N SER A 77 1.23 1.89 9.81
CA SER A 77 0.30 2.29 10.89
C SER A 77 1.04 2.54 12.20
N TYR A 78 1.93 1.62 12.60
CA TYR A 78 2.73 1.77 13.82
C TYR A 78 3.65 2.99 13.74
N LEU A 79 4.37 3.16 12.63
CA LEU A 79 5.21 4.33 12.37
C LEU A 79 4.42 5.62 12.58
N THR A 80 3.26 5.73 11.93
CA THR A 80 2.44 6.94 11.96
C THR A 80 1.93 7.24 13.36
N ARG A 81 1.43 6.22 14.08
CA ARG A 81 0.92 6.38 15.46
C ARG A 81 2.02 6.75 16.44
N VAL A 82 3.21 6.15 16.33
CA VAL A 82 4.38 6.50 17.14
C VAL A 82 4.83 7.94 16.86
N PHE A 83 4.90 8.33 15.58
CA PHE A 83 5.29 9.69 15.20
C PHE A 83 4.34 10.74 15.76
N LEU A 84 3.03 10.51 15.65
CA LEU A 84 2.03 11.44 16.16
C LEU A 84 2.01 11.50 17.69
N ALA A 85 2.20 10.36 18.37
CA ALA A 85 2.33 10.33 19.82
C ALA A 85 3.56 11.10 20.30
N ASN A 86 4.72 10.89 19.67
CA ASN A 86 5.95 11.63 19.99
C ASN A 86 5.79 13.12 19.72
N LEU A 87 5.18 13.48 18.58
CA LEU A 87 4.95 14.86 18.21
C LEU A 87 4.04 15.55 19.24
N HIS A 88 2.95 14.89 19.64
CA HIS A 88 2.04 15.39 20.67
C HIS A 88 2.68 15.53 22.05
N GLN A 89 3.51 14.56 22.47
CA GLN A 89 4.10 14.52 23.81
C GLN A 89 5.39 15.34 23.95
N HIS A 90 6.18 15.45 22.88
CA HIS A 90 7.54 15.97 22.92
C HIS A 90 7.82 17.10 21.90
N GLY A 91 6.89 17.39 21.00
CA GLY A 91 7.08 18.39 19.94
C GLY A 91 8.07 17.99 18.86
N GLN A 92 8.42 16.70 18.77
CA GLN A 92 9.34 16.18 17.76
C GLN A 92 8.92 14.77 17.32
N VAL A 93 9.22 14.44 16.07
CA VAL A 93 8.86 13.16 15.45
C VAL A 93 9.62 11.98 16.08
N PHE A 94 10.88 12.18 16.42
CA PHE A 94 11.76 11.17 17.01
C PHE A 94 11.90 11.37 18.51
N SER A 95 11.64 10.33 19.31
CA SER A 95 11.84 10.35 20.76
C SER A 95 13.32 10.30 21.18
N VAL A 96 14.25 10.06 20.24
CA VAL A 96 15.65 9.75 20.55
C VAL A 96 16.30 10.88 21.36
N ASN A 97 16.92 10.53 22.49
CA ASN A 97 17.87 11.40 23.19
C ASN A 97 18.95 11.83 22.19
N GLN A 98 18.85 13.07 21.70
CA GLN A 98 19.73 13.64 20.66
C GLN A 98 21.23 13.53 21.04
N ASN A 99 21.53 13.31 22.31
CA ASN A 99 22.87 13.15 22.87
C ASN A 99 23.58 11.83 22.50
N ASN A 100 22.89 10.81 21.95
CA ASN A 100 23.49 9.50 21.62
C ASN A 100 23.41 9.13 20.12
N LEU A 101 23.16 10.10 19.24
CA LEU A 101 23.09 9.87 17.79
C LEU A 101 24.47 9.47 17.23
N LYS A 102 24.58 8.24 16.72
CA LYS A 102 25.82 7.76 16.07
C LYS A 102 26.02 8.39 14.69
N THR A 103 24.92 8.57 13.95
CA THR A 103 24.88 9.17 12.61
C THR A 103 23.52 9.86 12.39
N PRO A 104 23.39 10.74 11.38
CA PRO A 104 22.10 11.35 11.03
C PRO A 104 21.01 10.35 10.64
N GLU A 105 21.38 9.17 10.12
CA GLU A 105 20.45 8.10 9.72
C GLU A 105 20.14 7.09 10.83
N HIS A 106 20.87 7.12 11.96
CA HIS A 106 20.61 6.27 13.14
C HIS A 106 19.12 6.21 13.52
N PRO A 107 18.40 7.33 13.73
CA PRO A 107 17.00 7.29 14.16
C PRO A 107 16.09 6.71 13.07
N ASN A 108 16.38 6.97 11.80
CA ASN A 108 15.60 6.45 10.67
C ASN A 108 15.73 4.92 10.58
N VAL A 109 16.96 4.40 10.66
CA VAL A 109 17.23 2.96 10.61
C VAL A 109 16.64 2.26 11.83
N LEU A 110 16.78 2.86 13.02
CA LEU A 110 16.28 2.29 14.26
C LEU A 110 14.75 2.16 14.25
N VAL A 111 14.05 3.26 13.94
CA VAL A 111 12.58 3.30 13.90
C VAL A 111 12.02 2.33 12.86
N VAL A 112 12.53 2.35 11.62
CA VAL A 112 12.05 1.45 10.56
C VAL A 112 12.29 -0.01 10.92
N SER A 113 13.46 -0.33 11.50
CA SER A 113 13.75 -1.70 11.94
C SER A 113 12.77 -2.16 13.02
N ALA A 114 12.50 -1.31 14.02
CA ALA A 114 11.61 -1.64 15.12
C ALA A 114 10.15 -1.87 14.65
N VAL A 115 9.59 -0.98 13.83
CA VAL A 115 8.20 -1.15 13.34
C VAL A 115 8.04 -2.39 12.45
N LEU A 116 9.05 -2.72 11.62
CA LEU A 116 9.04 -3.94 10.80
C LEU A 116 9.20 -5.21 11.64
N VAL A 117 9.99 -5.16 12.72
CA VAL A 117 10.10 -6.27 13.68
C VAL A 117 8.75 -6.53 14.34
N ILE A 118 8.09 -5.48 14.84
CA ILE A 118 6.77 -5.61 15.47
C ILE A 118 5.76 -6.17 14.46
N ALA A 119 5.67 -5.59 13.26
CA ALA A 119 4.70 -6.04 12.25
C ALA A 119 4.96 -7.49 11.80
N SER A 120 6.22 -7.86 11.56
CA SER A 120 6.56 -9.21 11.14
C SER A 120 6.20 -10.24 12.20
N LYS A 121 6.47 -9.96 13.48
CA LYS A 121 6.12 -10.87 14.59
C LYS A 121 4.60 -11.09 14.73
N ILE A 122 3.78 -10.13 14.30
CA ILE A 122 2.32 -10.20 14.38
C ILE A 122 1.74 -10.95 13.17
N GLU A 123 2.20 -10.66 11.95
CA GLU A 123 1.51 -11.04 10.72
C GLU A 123 2.19 -12.19 9.93
N GLU A 124 3.50 -12.36 10.09
CA GLU A 124 4.23 -13.39 9.35
C GLU A 124 4.20 -14.74 10.08
N VAL A 125 3.94 -15.83 9.35
CA VAL A 125 4.02 -17.19 9.91
C VAL A 125 5.45 -17.52 10.31
N ASN A 126 6.42 -17.05 9.52
CA ASN A 126 7.85 -17.24 9.76
C ASN A 126 8.57 -15.88 9.62
N PRO A 127 8.49 -15.01 10.63
CA PRO A 127 9.06 -13.67 10.54
C PRO A 127 10.57 -13.73 10.28
N PRO A 128 11.14 -12.79 9.49
CA PRO A 128 12.59 -12.65 9.39
C PRO A 128 13.21 -12.35 10.75
N SER A 129 14.49 -12.69 10.92
CA SER A 129 15.17 -12.33 12.16
C SER A 129 15.38 -10.81 12.25
N ILE A 130 15.53 -10.28 13.46
CA ILE A 130 15.86 -8.85 13.67
C ILE A 130 17.13 -8.46 12.88
N GLN A 131 18.08 -9.38 12.77
CA GLN A 131 19.31 -9.17 12.01
C GLN A 131 19.03 -9.06 10.51
N ASP A 132 18.17 -9.92 9.95
CA ASP A 132 17.80 -9.86 8.53
C ASP A 132 17.07 -8.55 8.19
N ILE A 133 16.17 -8.12 9.08
CA ILE A 133 15.45 -6.84 8.93
C ILE A 133 16.45 -5.68 8.97
N LEU A 134 17.31 -5.65 9.99
CA LEU A 134 18.29 -4.60 10.16
C LEU A 134 19.25 -4.48 8.96
N GLU A 135 19.74 -5.60 8.44
CA GLU A 135 20.57 -5.64 7.24
C GLU A 135 19.83 -5.15 5.99
N ALA A 136 18.54 -5.46 5.86
CA ALA A 136 17.73 -4.98 4.75
C ALA A 136 17.48 -3.47 4.81
N VAL A 137 17.15 -2.93 5.99
CA VAL A 137 16.95 -1.49 6.22
C VAL A 137 18.21 -0.70 5.89
N GLN A 138 19.39 -1.24 6.19
CA GLN A 138 20.68 -0.57 5.92
C GLN A 138 21.02 -0.52 4.45
N ARG A 139 20.74 -1.62 3.74
CA ARG A 139 20.93 -1.67 2.29
C ARG A 139 20.11 -0.59 1.59
N GLU A 140 18.84 -0.43 1.99
CA GLU A 140 17.95 0.62 1.47
C GLU A 140 18.35 2.03 1.91
N SER A 141 19.21 2.17 2.92
CA SER A 141 19.75 3.47 3.37
C SER A 141 20.96 3.94 2.56
N GLY A 142 21.37 3.20 1.52
CA GLY A 142 22.46 3.58 0.61
C GLY A 142 23.82 2.97 0.94
N GLU A 143 23.91 2.08 1.93
CA GLU A 143 25.15 1.35 2.22
C GLU A 143 25.10 -0.09 1.73
N VAL A 144 25.88 -0.35 0.68
CA VAL A 144 26.17 -1.69 0.20
C VAL A 144 27.09 -2.36 1.21
N LEU A 145 26.57 -3.30 2.00
CA LEU A 145 27.41 -4.36 2.55
C LEU A 145 27.90 -5.17 1.35
N ASP A 146 29.14 -4.94 0.90
CA ASP A 146 29.79 -5.71 -0.17
C ASP A 146 29.51 -7.20 0.02
N HIS A 147 28.64 -7.76 -0.83
CA HIS A 147 28.59 -9.20 -1.00
C HIS A 147 29.86 -9.60 -1.76
N PRO A 148 30.66 -10.56 -1.27
CA PRO A 148 31.83 -10.98 -2.01
C PRO A 148 31.39 -11.60 -3.35
N PRO A 149 32.04 -11.25 -4.48
CA PRO A 149 31.73 -11.87 -5.75
C PRO A 149 32.18 -13.33 -5.69
N ARG A 150 31.21 -14.25 -5.62
CA ARG A 150 31.51 -15.68 -5.70
C ARG A 150 31.61 -16.08 -7.17
N LYS A 151 32.81 -15.99 -7.75
CA LYS A 151 33.21 -16.81 -8.91
C LYS A 151 34.49 -17.59 -8.60
N LYS A 152 34.45 -18.84 -9.07
CA LYS A 152 35.26 -19.99 -8.70
C LYS A 152 36.67 -19.90 -9.29
N THR A 153 37.68 -20.15 -8.46
CA THR A 153 38.88 -20.89 -8.87
C THR A 153 39.27 -21.83 -7.72
N ALA A 154 39.41 -23.11 -8.06
CA ALA A 154 39.73 -24.16 -7.11
C ALA A 154 41.23 -24.14 -6.79
N THR A 155 41.59 -23.81 -5.57
CA THR A 155 42.88 -24.15 -4.98
C THR A 155 42.69 -24.48 -3.51
N LYS A 156 43.05 -25.71 -3.14
CA LYS A 156 43.09 -26.21 -1.76
C LYS A 156 44.17 -25.45 -0.98
N THR A 157 43.83 -24.71 0.08
CA THR A 157 44.55 -24.74 1.38
C THR A 157 43.96 -23.76 2.42
N LYS A 158 43.90 -24.26 3.67
CA LYS A 158 44.01 -23.57 4.97
C LYS A 158 42.88 -22.64 5.48
N SER A 159 42.28 -23.11 6.58
CA SER A 159 41.79 -22.34 7.74
C SER A 159 40.89 -21.13 7.44
N THR A 160 39.59 -21.37 7.31
CA THR A 160 38.56 -20.33 7.38
C THR A 160 38.44 -19.78 8.80
N ARG A 161 39.20 -18.72 9.07
CA ARG A 161 38.91 -17.79 10.17
C ARG A 161 37.49 -17.24 9.90
N LYS A 162 36.49 -17.66 10.69
CA LYS A 162 35.13 -17.10 10.65
C LYS A 162 35.25 -15.58 10.78
N THR A 163 35.08 -14.86 9.68
CA THR A 163 34.93 -13.41 9.70
C THR A 163 33.69 -13.11 10.54
N LYS A 164 33.86 -12.37 11.63
CA LYS A 164 32.75 -11.93 12.48
C LYS A 164 31.70 -11.24 11.61
N PRO A 165 30.40 -11.46 11.85
CA PRO A 165 29.36 -10.72 11.14
C PRO A 165 29.63 -9.23 11.32
N LYS A 166 29.68 -8.48 10.22
CA LYS A 166 29.89 -7.03 10.27
C LYS A 166 28.72 -6.44 11.03
N HIS A 167 28.99 -5.84 12.18
CA HIS A 167 27.99 -5.10 12.92
C HIS A 167 27.55 -3.90 12.08
N SER A 168 26.24 -3.70 12.04
CA SER A 168 25.65 -2.47 11.53
C SER A 168 26.35 -1.23 12.08
N ILE A 169 26.63 -0.26 11.21
CA ILE A 169 27.23 1.02 11.64
C ILE A 169 26.18 1.98 12.23
N TYR A 170 24.91 1.81 11.85
CA TYR A 170 23.83 2.72 12.22
C TYR A 170 23.29 2.39 13.59
N THR A 171 22.96 1.14 13.86
CA THR A 171 22.35 0.71 15.13
C THR A 171 22.66 -0.76 15.43
N THR A 172 22.41 -1.22 16.64
CA THR A 172 22.65 -2.60 17.07
C THR A 172 21.32 -3.35 17.21
N LYS A 173 21.38 -4.69 17.25
CA LYS A 173 20.19 -5.51 17.50
C LYS A 173 19.58 -5.16 18.86
N GLU A 174 20.42 -4.87 19.85
CA GLU A 174 20.03 -4.51 21.20
C GLU A 174 19.30 -3.16 21.23
N GLU A 175 19.77 -2.18 20.45
CA GLU A 175 19.06 -0.90 20.27
C GLU A 175 17.69 -1.12 19.60
N VAL A 176 17.58 -1.98 18.58
CA VAL A 176 16.29 -2.29 17.94
C VAL A 176 15.32 -2.94 18.92
N VAL A 177 15.79 -3.85 19.79
CA VAL A 177 14.95 -4.47 20.83
C VAL A 177 14.50 -3.44 21.87
N ALA A 178 15.38 -2.52 22.27
CA ALA A 178 15.02 -1.45 23.19
C ALA A 178 13.97 -0.50 22.59
N GLU A 179 14.15 -0.13 21.31
CA GLU A 179 13.18 0.71 20.59
C GLU A 179 11.84 0.00 20.39
N GLU A 180 11.86 -1.31 20.08
CA GLU A 180 10.64 -2.13 20.03
C GLU A 180 9.86 -2.04 21.34
N GLU A 181 10.53 -2.17 22.50
CA GLU A 181 9.88 -2.04 23.81
C GLU A 181 9.26 -0.66 24.03
N VAL A 182 9.96 0.41 23.64
CA VAL A 182 9.46 1.79 23.73
C VAL A 182 8.23 1.97 22.85
N MET A 183 8.27 1.53 21.60
CA MET A 183 7.15 1.62 20.67
C MET A 183 5.94 0.84 21.15
N LEU A 184 6.12 -0.36 21.71
CA LEU A 184 5.02 -1.16 22.27
C LEU A 184 4.30 -0.45 23.41
N LYS A 185 5.03 0.31 24.24
CA LYS A 185 4.45 1.16 25.30
C LYS A 185 3.69 2.36 24.72
N ILE A 186 4.27 3.05 23.73
CA ILE A 186 3.60 4.17 23.03
C ILE A 186 2.31 3.71 22.35
N LEU A 187 2.33 2.52 21.74
CA LEU A 187 1.17 1.94 21.06
C LEU A 187 0.17 1.30 22.04
N GLU A 188 0.44 1.29 23.34
CA GLU A 188 -0.39 0.67 24.38
C GLU A 188 -0.73 -0.80 24.08
N TRP A 189 0.18 -1.53 23.43
CA TRP A 189 -0.05 -2.89 22.93
C TRP A 189 -1.24 -3.04 21.98
N LYS A 190 -1.78 -1.93 21.45
CA LYS A 190 -2.82 -1.91 20.43
C LYS A 190 -2.19 -2.15 19.07
N LEU A 191 -1.98 -3.42 18.72
CA LEU A 191 -1.21 -3.86 17.56
C LEU A 191 -2.05 -4.39 16.39
N TYR A 192 -3.38 -4.41 16.48
CA TYR A 192 -4.21 -4.95 15.40
C TYR A 192 -5.18 -3.93 14.80
N PRO A 193 -4.67 -2.78 14.26
CA PRO A 193 -5.52 -1.81 13.57
C PRO A 193 -6.14 -2.43 12.32
N ALA A 194 -7.31 -1.94 11.91
CA ALA A 194 -7.81 -2.22 10.57
C ALA A 194 -7.03 -1.39 9.54
N THR A 195 -6.24 -2.03 8.69
CA THR A 195 -5.41 -1.38 7.67
C THR A 195 -6.14 -1.25 6.34
N ALA A 196 -5.66 -0.37 5.45
CA ALA A 196 -6.24 -0.22 4.11
C ALA A 196 -6.11 -1.51 3.28
N ALA A 197 -4.99 -2.24 3.39
CA ALA A 197 -4.83 -3.54 2.75
C ALA A 197 -5.85 -4.58 3.25
N SER A 198 -6.06 -4.68 4.56
CA SER A 198 -7.06 -5.59 5.13
C SER A 198 -8.50 -5.25 4.73
N TRP A 199 -8.85 -3.95 4.69
CA TRP A 199 -10.14 -3.48 4.19
C TRP A 199 -10.33 -3.78 2.71
N LEU A 200 -9.29 -3.58 1.89
CA LEU A 200 -9.32 -3.87 0.46
C LEU A 200 -9.57 -5.37 0.21
N LEU A 201 -8.83 -6.24 0.91
CA LEU A 201 -9.02 -7.69 0.81
C LEU A 201 -10.46 -8.07 1.17
N MET A 202 -10.96 -7.57 2.31
CA MET A 202 -12.33 -7.83 2.75
C MET A 202 -13.37 -7.32 1.74
N THR A 203 -13.13 -6.17 1.11
CA THR A 203 -14.05 -5.57 0.15
C THR A 203 -14.11 -6.37 -1.15
N ILE A 204 -12.96 -6.83 -1.66
CA ILE A 204 -12.90 -7.66 -2.87
C ILE A 204 -13.61 -9.01 -2.64
N GLU A 205 -13.43 -9.62 -1.47
CA GLU A 205 -14.12 -10.87 -1.09
C GLU A 205 -15.62 -10.66 -0.84
N GLY A 206 -15.99 -9.60 -0.11
CA GLY A 206 -17.35 -9.37 0.39
C GLY A 206 -18.33 -8.81 -0.62
N LEU A 207 -17.85 -8.02 -1.58
CA LEU A 207 -18.69 -7.55 -2.68
C LEU A 207 -18.99 -8.66 -3.70
N GLY A 208 -18.47 -9.87 -3.49
CA GLY A 208 -18.70 -11.02 -4.36
C GLY A 208 -18.41 -10.69 -5.81
N LEU A 209 -17.49 -9.75 -6.06
CA LEU A 209 -17.28 -9.09 -7.36
C LEU A 209 -16.94 -10.06 -8.48
N TYR A 210 -16.59 -11.29 -8.10
CA TYR A 210 -16.26 -12.38 -9.00
C TYR A 210 -16.82 -13.74 -8.52
N LYS A 211 -17.89 -13.75 -7.70
CA LYS A 211 -18.67 -14.96 -7.42
C LYS A 211 -19.62 -15.23 -8.60
N ASP A 212 -19.73 -16.50 -9.02
CA ASP A 212 -20.67 -16.89 -10.06
C ASP A 212 -22.13 -16.85 -9.53
N PRO A 213 -23.09 -16.30 -10.30
CA PRO A 213 -22.92 -15.38 -11.43
C PRO A 213 -22.73 -13.93 -10.96
N ILE A 214 -21.90 -13.18 -11.70
CA ILE A 214 -21.60 -11.73 -11.53
C ILE A 214 -22.87 -10.86 -11.44
N GLN A 215 -24.00 -11.35 -11.97
CA GLN A 215 -25.33 -10.73 -11.84
C GLN A 215 -25.78 -10.48 -10.41
N ASN A 216 -25.17 -11.14 -9.42
CA ASN A 216 -25.53 -11.00 -8.01
C ASN A 216 -24.63 -10.04 -7.24
N SER A 217 -23.59 -9.44 -7.85
CA SER A 217 -22.84 -8.40 -7.15
C SER A 217 -23.65 -7.09 -7.19
N PRO A 218 -24.10 -6.56 -6.03
CA PRO A 218 -24.87 -5.31 -6.00
C PRO A 218 -24.04 -4.10 -6.44
N CYS A 219 -22.72 -4.27 -6.59
CA CYS A 219 -21.79 -3.20 -6.90
C CYS A 219 -21.35 -3.18 -8.37
N TYR A 220 -21.55 -4.24 -9.15
CA TYR A 220 -21.11 -4.26 -10.54
C TYR A 220 -22.18 -3.64 -11.46
N VAL A 221 -21.91 -2.43 -11.96
CA VAL A 221 -22.67 -1.79 -13.04
C VAL A 221 -21.85 -1.98 -14.30
N GLY A 222 -22.06 -3.12 -14.97
CA GLY A 222 -21.37 -3.39 -16.23
C GLY A 222 -21.61 -2.23 -17.20
N TYR A 223 -20.57 -1.46 -17.50
CA TYR A 223 -20.60 -0.57 -18.65
C TYR A 223 -20.55 -1.48 -19.88
N GLY A 224 -21.60 -1.40 -20.70
CA GLY A 224 -21.86 -2.24 -21.85
C GLY A 224 -20.76 -2.18 -22.91
N HIS A 225 -19.67 -2.88 -22.66
CA HIS A 225 -18.83 -3.43 -23.72
C HIS A 225 -19.35 -4.83 -24.00
N GLU A 226 -20.00 -4.99 -25.14
CA GLU A 226 -20.31 -6.27 -25.80
C GLU A 226 -19.02 -7.02 -26.24
N TYR A 227 -18.00 -7.06 -25.38
CA TYR A 227 -16.87 -7.94 -25.57
C TYR A 227 -17.26 -9.32 -25.02
N GLU A 228 -17.64 -10.21 -25.94
CA GLU A 228 -17.58 -11.68 -25.80
C GLU A 228 -17.82 -12.21 -24.38
N TYR A 229 -18.97 -11.87 -23.79
CA TYR A 229 -19.45 -12.35 -22.49
C TYR A 229 -19.75 -13.88 -22.46
N TYR A 230 -19.47 -14.57 -23.56
CA TYR A 230 -19.75 -15.99 -23.74
C TYR A 230 -18.58 -16.92 -23.37
N ASP A 231 -17.34 -16.43 -23.25
CA ASP A 231 -16.18 -17.32 -23.06
C ASP A 231 -15.56 -17.31 -21.64
N LEU A 232 -15.85 -16.27 -20.82
CA LEU A 232 -15.39 -16.21 -19.42
C LEU A 232 -16.29 -17.02 -18.45
N LYS A 233 -17.40 -17.57 -18.91
CA LYS A 233 -18.39 -18.24 -18.06
C LYS A 233 -17.87 -19.51 -17.36
N ASN A 234 -16.73 -20.08 -17.80
CA ASN A 234 -16.31 -21.41 -17.32
C ASN A 234 -14.87 -21.52 -16.78
N ASP A 235 -14.04 -20.47 -16.76
CA ASP A 235 -12.66 -20.58 -16.26
C ASP A 235 -12.45 -19.86 -14.92
N SER A 236 -12.57 -20.61 -13.83
CA SER A 236 -12.24 -20.17 -12.46
C SER A 236 -10.84 -19.54 -12.34
N ARG A 237 -9.86 -19.97 -13.15
CA ARG A 237 -8.48 -19.48 -13.08
C ARG A 237 -8.32 -18.08 -13.67
N ALA A 238 -9.07 -17.76 -14.73
CA ALA A 238 -9.06 -16.42 -15.31
C ALA A 238 -9.58 -15.38 -14.30
N ARG A 239 -10.64 -15.72 -13.54
CA ARG A 239 -11.21 -14.87 -12.48
C ARG A 239 -10.29 -14.72 -11.27
N GLU A 240 -9.60 -15.78 -10.87
CA GLU A 240 -8.56 -15.71 -9.83
C GLU A 240 -7.41 -14.78 -10.25
N SER A 241 -6.99 -14.85 -11.51
CA SER A 241 -5.97 -13.96 -12.06
C SER A 241 -6.41 -12.50 -12.09
N GLU A 242 -7.65 -12.22 -12.51
CA GLU A 242 -8.21 -10.87 -12.53
C GLU A 242 -8.32 -10.27 -11.12
N ARG A 243 -8.82 -11.04 -10.14
CA ARG A 243 -8.87 -10.62 -8.73
C ARG A 243 -7.48 -10.27 -8.18
N ALA A 244 -6.50 -11.12 -8.47
CA ALA A 244 -5.12 -10.91 -8.06
C ALA A 244 -4.55 -9.63 -8.70
N GLU A 245 -4.88 -9.35 -9.96
CA GLU A 245 -4.47 -8.14 -10.67
C GLU A 245 -5.11 -6.88 -10.07
N VAL A 246 -6.44 -6.87 -9.88
CA VAL A 246 -7.16 -5.75 -9.26
C VAL A 246 -6.64 -5.46 -7.86
N PHE A 247 -6.49 -6.49 -7.03
CA PHE A 247 -5.92 -6.32 -5.69
C PHE A 247 -4.49 -5.77 -5.75
N HIS A 248 -3.67 -6.27 -6.68
CA HIS A 248 -2.30 -5.80 -6.84
C HIS A 248 -2.24 -4.32 -7.23
N LEU A 249 -3.04 -3.88 -8.21
CA LEU A 249 -3.09 -2.49 -8.64
C LEU A 249 -3.65 -1.58 -7.55
N ALA A 250 -4.73 -1.99 -6.89
CA ALA A 250 -5.31 -1.23 -5.77
C ALA A 250 -4.31 -1.08 -4.62
N CYS A 251 -3.58 -2.14 -4.25
CA CYS A 251 -2.54 -2.03 -3.23
C CYS A 251 -1.38 -1.13 -3.66
N ASN A 252 -0.96 -1.16 -4.94
CA ASN A 252 0.07 -0.24 -5.42
C ASN A 252 -0.39 1.23 -5.29
N LEU A 253 -1.67 1.51 -5.61
CA LEU A 253 -2.26 2.82 -5.43
C LEU A 253 -2.30 3.23 -3.96
N LEU A 254 -2.67 2.32 -3.06
CA LEU A 254 -2.62 2.56 -1.61
C LEU A 254 -1.20 2.87 -1.14
N ASP A 255 -0.21 2.08 -1.53
CA ASP A 255 1.19 2.26 -1.12
C ASP A 255 1.73 3.64 -1.52
N VAL A 256 1.44 4.08 -2.76
CA VAL A 256 1.80 5.41 -3.25
C VAL A 256 1.05 6.50 -2.48
N SER A 257 -0.25 6.33 -2.26
CA SER A 257 -1.09 7.27 -1.53
C SER A 257 -0.63 7.46 -0.08
N LEU A 258 -0.09 6.39 0.54
CA LEU A 258 0.44 6.44 1.90
C LEU A 258 1.73 7.24 2.03
N LEU A 259 2.44 7.56 0.95
CA LEU A 259 3.57 8.50 0.99
C LEU A 259 3.10 9.90 1.38
N ASP A 260 1.95 10.34 0.86
CA ASP A 260 1.33 11.62 1.20
C ASP A 260 0.60 11.49 2.54
N SER A 261 0.95 12.33 3.50
CA SER A 261 0.29 12.44 4.80
C SER A 261 -1.15 12.95 4.74
N ASN A 262 -1.59 13.54 3.63
CA ASN A 262 -3.00 13.87 3.45
C ASN A 262 -3.88 12.61 3.44
N SER A 263 -3.31 11.43 3.20
CA SER A 263 -3.98 10.13 3.41
C SER A 263 -4.57 9.99 4.82
N LEU A 264 -4.01 10.67 5.82
CA LEU A 264 -4.44 10.61 7.22
C LEU A 264 -5.79 11.31 7.49
N HIS A 265 -6.32 12.08 6.54
CA HIS A 265 -7.67 12.64 6.60
C HIS A 265 -8.76 11.59 6.32
N PHE A 266 -8.38 10.47 5.67
CA PHE A 266 -9.27 9.41 5.27
C PHE A 266 -9.14 8.19 6.18
N LEU A 267 -10.25 7.49 6.39
CA LEU A 267 -10.22 6.22 7.09
C LEU A 267 -9.57 5.14 6.19
N PRO A 268 -8.87 4.14 6.76
CA PRO A 268 -8.38 2.98 6.02
C PRO A 268 -9.40 2.35 5.06
N SER A 269 -10.67 2.24 5.46
CA SER A 269 -11.79 1.76 4.66
C SER A 269 -12.10 2.66 3.47
N THR A 270 -11.97 3.97 3.67
CA THR A 270 -12.19 4.98 2.63
C THR A 270 -11.08 4.88 1.60
N LEU A 271 -9.82 4.82 2.05
CA LEU A 271 -8.66 4.61 1.17
C LEU A 271 -8.82 3.33 0.34
N ALA A 272 -9.18 2.22 0.99
CA ALA A 272 -9.39 0.92 0.33
C ALA A 272 -10.50 0.97 -0.72
N GLY A 273 -11.66 1.55 -0.38
CA GLY A 273 -12.79 1.71 -1.29
C GLY A 273 -12.45 2.59 -2.48
N SER A 274 -11.82 3.75 -2.25
CA SER A 274 -11.42 4.68 -3.31
C SER A 274 -10.37 4.06 -4.24
N ALA A 275 -9.40 3.33 -3.70
CA ALA A 275 -8.42 2.63 -4.50
C ALA A 275 -9.08 1.57 -5.40
N LEU A 276 -9.98 0.75 -4.86
CA LEU A 276 -10.73 -0.25 -5.62
C LEU A 276 -11.58 0.40 -6.72
N PHE A 277 -12.32 1.45 -6.39
CA PHE A 277 -13.16 2.18 -7.32
C PHE A 277 -12.37 2.75 -8.52
N LEU A 278 -11.16 3.26 -8.27
CA LEU A 278 -10.29 3.83 -9.30
C LEU A 278 -9.66 2.77 -10.22
N VAL A 279 -9.27 1.60 -9.68
CA VAL A 279 -8.60 0.56 -10.49
C VAL A 279 -9.57 -0.41 -11.16
N ALA A 280 -10.80 -0.50 -10.68
CA ALA A 280 -11.84 -1.35 -11.25
C ALA A 280 -13.06 -0.51 -11.68
N PRO A 281 -12.96 0.22 -12.82
CA PRO A 281 -14.05 1.04 -13.32
C PRO A 281 -15.25 0.14 -13.68
N GLY A 282 -16.41 0.43 -13.10
CA GLY A 282 -17.61 -0.42 -13.20
C GLY A 282 -18.27 -0.67 -11.84
N HIS A 283 -17.62 -0.31 -10.74
CA HIS A 283 -18.22 -0.34 -9.42
C HIS A 283 -19.21 0.82 -9.24
N ASN A 284 -20.37 0.54 -8.66
CA ASN A 284 -21.30 1.56 -8.17
C ASN A 284 -20.74 2.14 -6.86
N LEU A 285 -20.46 3.44 -6.85
CA LEU A 285 -19.96 4.14 -5.68
C LEU A 285 -20.88 3.98 -4.45
N TYR A 286 -22.21 4.06 -4.63
CA TYR A 286 -23.17 3.95 -3.54
C TYR A 286 -23.22 2.54 -2.95
N ALA A 287 -23.16 1.51 -3.80
CA ALA A 287 -23.16 0.13 -3.34
C ALA A 287 -21.86 -0.23 -2.60
N LEU A 288 -20.71 0.22 -3.13
CA LEU A 288 -19.42 0.11 -2.46
C LEU A 288 -19.43 0.82 -1.10
N SER A 289 -19.92 2.05 -1.07
CA SER A 289 -20.01 2.85 0.17
C SER A 289 -20.95 2.21 1.18
N HIS A 290 -22.08 1.66 0.73
CA HIS A 290 -23.02 0.95 1.59
C HIS A 290 -22.40 -0.29 2.23
N PHE A 291 -21.69 -1.12 1.45
CA PHE A 291 -20.97 -2.28 1.98
C PHE A 291 -19.93 -1.87 3.02
N LEU A 292 -19.17 -0.80 2.74
CA LEU A 292 -18.19 -0.26 3.67
C LEU A 292 -18.80 0.44 4.88
N GLN A 293 -20.12 0.64 4.93
CA GLN A 293 -20.80 1.47 5.95
C GLN A 293 -20.25 2.91 6.00
N LEU A 294 -19.99 3.47 4.81
CA LEU A 294 -19.52 4.84 4.60
C LEU A 294 -20.58 5.67 3.88
N LYS A 295 -20.44 7.00 3.98
CA LYS A 295 -21.15 7.91 3.09
C LYS A 295 -20.45 7.94 1.73
N ALA A 296 -21.24 8.02 0.65
CA ALA A 296 -20.69 8.03 -0.70
C ALA A 296 -19.84 9.28 -0.95
N GLU A 297 -20.20 10.40 -0.32
CA GLU A 297 -19.48 11.66 -0.39
C GLU A 297 -18.07 11.54 0.22
N ASP A 298 -17.94 10.87 1.36
CA ASP A 298 -16.64 10.65 2.02
C ASP A 298 -15.71 9.79 1.13
N VAL A 299 -16.27 8.80 0.42
CA VAL A 299 -15.52 7.98 -0.55
C VAL A 299 -15.14 8.79 -1.78
N TRP A 300 -16.05 9.63 -2.28
CA TRP A 300 -15.82 10.49 -3.44
C TRP A 300 -14.73 11.54 -3.21
N ASP A 301 -14.70 12.16 -2.03
CA ASP A 301 -13.63 13.10 -1.65
C ASP A 301 -12.26 12.42 -1.72
N CYS A 302 -12.18 11.18 -1.22
CA CYS A 302 -10.96 10.40 -1.27
C CYS A 302 -10.60 9.95 -2.70
N VAL A 303 -11.58 9.56 -3.52
CA VAL A 303 -11.37 9.27 -4.95
C VAL A 303 -10.79 10.50 -5.66
N SER A 304 -11.37 11.68 -5.42
CA SER A 304 -10.96 12.94 -6.03
C SER A 304 -9.54 13.34 -5.65
N TRP A 305 -9.13 13.07 -4.41
CA TRP A 305 -7.75 13.26 -3.95
C TRP A 305 -6.79 12.18 -4.50
N MET A 306 -7.20 10.91 -4.52
CA MET A 306 -6.32 9.76 -4.82
C MET A 306 -6.03 9.62 -6.32
N GLN A 307 -6.92 10.08 -7.21
CA GLN A 307 -6.76 9.96 -8.66
C GLN A 307 -5.44 10.56 -9.19
N GLN A 308 -4.87 11.55 -8.50
CA GLN A 308 -3.59 12.18 -8.89
C GLN A 308 -2.41 11.18 -8.88
N PHE A 309 -2.55 10.06 -8.16
CA PHE A 309 -1.50 9.05 -8.04
C PHE A 309 -1.60 7.94 -9.10
N LEU A 310 -2.68 7.90 -9.89
CA LEU A 310 -2.87 6.90 -10.95
C LEU A 310 -1.68 6.78 -11.92
N PRO A 311 -1.02 7.86 -12.37
CA PRO A 311 0.13 7.76 -13.27
C PRO A 311 1.29 6.90 -12.74
N PHE A 312 1.38 6.69 -11.41
CA PHE A 312 2.43 5.88 -10.79
C PHE A 312 2.10 4.39 -10.70
N VAL A 313 0.86 3.98 -11.01
CA VAL A 313 0.35 2.62 -10.73
C VAL A 313 -0.34 1.96 -11.92
N THR A 314 -0.05 2.43 -13.14
CA THR A 314 -0.69 1.97 -14.39
C THR A 314 -0.18 0.62 -14.91
N SER A 315 0.82 0.02 -14.27
CA SER A 315 1.40 -1.24 -14.72
C SER A 315 1.66 -2.19 -13.55
N PHE A 316 1.55 -3.48 -13.84
CA PHE A 316 1.93 -4.53 -12.91
C PHE A 316 3.44 -4.46 -12.62
N LEU A 317 3.80 -4.49 -11.34
CA LEU A 317 5.18 -4.41 -10.91
C LEU A 317 5.74 -5.80 -10.61
N PRO A 318 6.92 -6.15 -11.14
CA PRO A 318 7.55 -7.42 -10.82
C PRO A 318 8.00 -7.42 -9.35
N PHE A 319 8.04 -8.61 -8.76
CA PHE A 319 8.64 -8.80 -7.44
C PHE A 319 10.14 -8.51 -7.49
N SER A 320 10.62 -7.65 -6.58
CA SER A 320 12.04 -7.37 -6.39
C SER A 320 12.48 -7.93 -5.04
N VAL A 321 12.77 -9.24 -5.02
CA VAL A 321 13.14 -9.98 -3.80
C VAL A 321 14.65 -10.11 -3.71
N HIS A 322 15.19 -9.94 -2.51
CA HIS A 322 16.62 -10.09 -2.29
C HIS A 322 17.10 -11.53 -2.54
N SER A 323 18.30 -11.69 -3.10
CA SER A 323 18.85 -13.00 -3.48
C SER A 323 18.89 -14.02 -2.33
N SER A 324 19.15 -13.56 -1.09
CA SER A 324 19.14 -14.42 0.10
C SER A 324 17.74 -14.92 0.46
N VAL A 325 16.68 -14.22 0.05
CA VAL A 325 15.28 -14.50 0.36
C VAL A 325 14.54 -15.15 -0.82
N GLN A 326 15.11 -15.10 -2.04
CA GLN A 326 14.53 -15.69 -3.24
C GLN A 326 14.12 -17.16 -3.07
N SER A 327 14.91 -17.95 -2.35
CA SER A 327 14.59 -19.36 -2.07
C SER A 327 13.35 -19.54 -1.20
N LYS A 328 13.06 -18.59 -0.28
CA LYS A 328 11.83 -18.56 0.52
C LYS A 328 10.66 -18.11 -0.32
N PHE A 329 10.82 -17.05 -1.12
CA PHE A 329 9.79 -16.56 -2.05
C PHE A 329 9.34 -17.64 -3.04
N ASN A 330 10.28 -18.44 -3.58
CA ASN A 330 9.95 -19.53 -4.49
C ASN A 330 9.09 -20.64 -3.85
N LYS A 331 9.01 -20.70 -2.52
CA LYS A 331 8.14 -21.62 -1.78
C LYS A 331 6.73 -21.06 -1.57
N ILE A 332 6.50 -19.78 -1.84
CA ILE A 332 5.18 -19.18 -1.77
C ILE A 332 4.36 -19.71 -2.96
N PRO A 333 3.18 -20.32 -2.71
CA PRO A 333 2.26 -20.76 -3.75
C PRO A 333 1.94 -19.62 -4.72
N ARG A 334 1.67 -19.93 -5.99
CA ARG A 334 1.49 -18.88 -7.01
C ARG A 334 0.26 -18.03 -6.71
N GLU A 335 -0.79 -18.70 -6.25
CA GLU A 335 -2.05 -18.15 -5.79
C GLU A 335 -1.89 -17.16 -4.63
N ASP A 336 -0.85 -17.27 -3.79
CA ASP A 336 -0.65 -16.37 -2.65
C ASP A 336 0.27 -15.17 -2.97
N ARG A 337 0.92 -15.16 -4.14
CA ARG A 337 1.94 -14.15 -4.46
C ARG A 337 1.37 -12.75 -4.58
N TYR A 338 0.08 -12.59 -4.90
CA TYR A 338 -0.55 -11.27 -4.99
C TYR A 338 -0.49 -10.51 -3.66
N ALA A 339 -0.45 -11.24 -2.53
CA ALA A 339 -0.39 -10.69 -1.19
C ALA A 339 1.03 -10.29 -0.75
N VAL A 340 2.07 -10.58 -1.55
CA VAL A 340 3.46 -10.19 -1.25
C VAL A 340 3.70 -8.75 -1.70
N GLN A 341 4.41 -7.98 -0.86
CA GLN A 341 4.75 -6.59 -1.14
C GLN A 341 5.67 -6.44 -2.35
N VAL A 342 5.46 -5.36 -3.12
CA VAL A 342 6.32 -4.93 -4.24
C VAL A 342 6.81 -3.50 -4.04
N MET A 343 7.82 -3.10 -4.82
CA MET A 343 8.36 -1.73 -4.80
C MET A 343 7.48 -0.77 -5.62
N SER A 344 6.32 -0.42 -5.09
CA SER A 344 5.31 0.46 -5.72
C SER A 344 5.61 1.95 -5.59
N THR A 345 6.40 2.35 -4.60
CA THR A 345 6.58 3.77 -4.22
C THR A 345 7.75 4.48 -4.89
N ALA A 346 8.66 3.77 -5.58
CA ALA A 346 9.93 4.33 -6.03
C ALA A 346 9.77 5.54 -6.97
N THR A 347 8.93 5.43 -7.99
CA THR A 347 8.70 6.52 -8.95
C THR A 347 8.05 7.72 -8.28
N ALA A 348 6.97 7.49 -7.52
CA ALA A 348 6.23 8.56 -6.84
C ALA A 348 7.09 9.29 -5.80
N TYR A 349 7.86 8.55 -4.99
CA TYR A 349 8.74 9.14 -3.99
C TYR A 349 9.79 10.07 -4.62
N ASN A 350 10.41 9.66 -5.73
CA ASN A 350 11.35 10.51 -6.45
C ASN A 350 10.68 11.78 -7.02
N SER A 351 9.44 11.68 -7.50
CA SER A 351 8.68 12.84 -7.97
C SER A 351 8.33 13.81 -6.84
N PHE A 352 7.96 13.32 -5.65
CA PHE A 352 7.62 14.17 -4.50
C PHE A 352 8.83 14.87 -3.88
N VAL A 353 10.02 14.24 -3.91
CA VAL A 353 11.25 14.82 -3.34
C VAL A 353 11.84 15.92 -4.24
N MET A 354 11.57 15.89 -5.55
CA MET A 354 12.12 16.86 -6.52
C MET A 354 11.29 18.15 -6.67
N PHE A 355 10.04 18.16 -6.19
CA PHE A 355 9.18 19.34 -6.20
C PHE A 355 8.69 19.64 -4.79
N PRO A 356 9.25 20.65 -4.09
CA PRO A 356 8.67 21.10 -2.84
C PRO A 356 7.22 21.53 -3.11
N GLN A 357 6.31 21.01 -2.29
CA GLN A 357 4.90 21.38 -2.29
C GLN A 357 4.80 22.91 -2.17
N VAL A 358 4.40 23.56 -3.27
CA VAL A 358 3.86 24.92 -3.18
C VAL A 358 2.54 24.75 -2.43
N GLN A 359 2.50 25.19 -1.17
CA GLN A 359 1.24 25.21 -0.45
C GLN A 359 0.24 26.05 -1.26
N PRO A 360 -1.02 25.60 -1.44
CA PRO A 360 -2.03 26.48 -1.98
C PRO A 360 -2.21 27.63 -0.99
N THR A 361 -1.72 28.81 -1.35
CA THR A 361 -2.15 30.05 -0.72
C THR A 361 -3.62 30.21 -1.05
N TYR A 362 -4.49 29.98 -0.06
CA TYR A 362 -5.88 30.42 -0.11
C TYR A 362 -5.89 31.95 -0.05
N GLU A 363 -5.55 32.60 -1.16
CA GLU A 363 -6.01 33.96 -1.41
C GLU A 363 -7.46 33.83 -1.88
N ASP A 364 -8.36 34.38 -1.07
CA ASP A 364 -9.80 34.45 -1.33
C ASP A 364 -10.02 35.13 -2.70
N PRO A 365 -10.47 34.41 -3.75
CA PRO A 365 -10.64 35.02 -5.06
C PRO A 365 -11.81 36.00 -4.98
N GLN A 366 -11.55 37.27 -5.28
CA GLN A 366 -12.61 38.23 -5.55
C GLN A 366 -13.58 37.62 -6.58
N TYR A 367 -14.82 37.45 -6.17
CA TYR A 367 -15.91 36.90 -6.96
C TYR A 367 -16.13 37.76 -8.22
N GLU A 368 -15.72 37.25 -9.38
CA GLU A 368 -16.26 37.68 -10.67
C GLU A 368 -17.35 36.69 -11.11
N PRO A 369 -18.52 37.18 -11.56
CA PRO A 369 -19.63 36.31 -11.91
C PRO A 369 -19.31 35.46 -13.14
N GLU A 370 -19.60 34.17 -13.02
CA GLU A 370 -19.35 33.13 -14.03
C GLU A 370 -20.05 33.43 -15.36
N SER A 371 -19.26 33.74 -16.41
CA SER A 371 -19.69 33.49 -17.78
C SER A 371 -19.28 32.06 -18.14
N GLU A 372 -20.27 31.23 -18.46
CA GLU A 372 -20.20 29.86 -19.00
C GLU A 372 -18.81 29.49 -19.58
N ARG A 373 -17.99 28.83 -18.77
CA ARG A 373 -16.80 28.14 -19.27
C ARG A 373 -17.20 26.70 -19.57
N GLU A 374 -17.14 26.33 -20.84
CA GLU A 374 -17.21 24.94 -21.28
C GLU A 374 -16.20 24.10 -20.47
N ILE A 375 -16.71 23.12 -19.74
CA ILE A 375 -15.90 22.13 -19.03
C ILE A 375 -15.25 21.24 -20.09
N VAL A 376 -14.01 21.55 -20.47
CA VAL A 376 -13.18 20.66 -21.27
C VAL A 376 -12.61 19.59 -20.33
N LEU A 377 -13.23 18.41 -20.34
CA LEU A 377 -12.74 17.22 -19.65
C LEU A 377 -11.34 16.83 -20.17
N PRO A 378 -10.44 16.30 -19.31
CA PRO A 378 -9.11 15.87 -19.74
C PRO A 378 -9.16 14.73 -20.78
N PRO A 379 -8.11 14.56 -21.62
CA PRO A 379 -8.16 13.79 -22.87
C PRO A 379 -8.40 12.27 -22.73
N LEU A 380 -8.50 11.73 -21.52
CA LEU A 380 -8.83 10.31 -21.30
C LEU A 380 -10.32 10.00 -21.55
N TYR A 381 -11.16 11.01 -21.77
CA TYR A 381 -12.57 10.86 -22.15
C TYR A 381 -12.86 11.07 -23.64
N GLN A 382 -11.85 11.28 -24.49
CA GLN A 382 -12.02 11.26 -25.95
C GLN A 382 -11.58 9.91 -26.51
N CYS A 383 -12.52 8.97 -26.58
CA CYS A 383 -12.32 7.73 -27.32
C CYS A 383 -12.02 8.04 -28.79
N ILE A 384 -10.93 7.46 -29.29
CA ILE A 384 -10.65 7.31 -30.72
C ILE A 384 -11.86 6.60 -31.34
N ALA A 385 -12.63 7.33 -32.15
CA ALA A 385 -13.64 6.72 -33.00
C ALA A 385 -12.94 5.84 -34.06
N PRO A 386 -13.38 4.59 -34.29
CA PRO A 386 -12.91 3.84 -35.44
C PRO A 386 -13.56 4.43 -36.70
N ASP A 387 -12.76 5.08 -37.54
CA ASP A 387 -13.21 5.45 -38.88
C ASP A 387 -13.49 4.18 -39.70
N LYS A 388 -14.78 3.90 -39.84
CA LYS A 388 -15.49 3.37 -41.01
C LYS A 388 -14.69 2.43 -41.93
N PHE A 389 -14.93 1.13 -41.72
CA PHE A 389 -15.08 0.20 -42.82
C PHE A 389 -16.24 0.69 -43.72
N VAL A 390 -15.91 1.17 -44.93
CA VAL A 390 -16.87 1.32 -46.02
C VAL A 390 -16.96 -0.03 -46.73
N SER A 391 -18.02 -0.79 -46.42
CA SER A 391 -18.51 -1.88 -47.27
C SER A 391 -19.36 -1.29 -48.40
N GLY A 392 -19.11 -1.63 -49.65
CA GLY A 392 -20.03 -1.29 -50.74
C GLY A 392 -19.56 -1.61 -52.15
N ASN A 393 -19.85 -2.83 -52.58
CA ASN A 393 -20.27 -3.24 -53.94
C ASN A 393 -19.38 -2.89 -55.15
N ASN A 394 -18.74 -3.93 -55.71
CA ASN A 394 -18.53 -4.05 -57.15
C ASN A 394 -18.90 -5.47 -57.60
N PHE A 395 -20.15 -5.65 -58.01
CA PHE A 395 -20.54 -6.70 -58.94
C PHE A 395 -20.51 -6.10 -60.35
N GLY A 396 -19.56 -6.55 -61.16
CA GLY A 396 -19.50 -6.25 -62.58
C GLY A 396 -20.48 -7.14 -63.35
N TYR A 397 -21.22 -6.53 -64.28
CA TYR A 397 -21.87 -7.24 -65.37
C TYR A 397 -20.89 -7.37 -66.54
N ILE A 398 -20.73 -8.61 -67.00
CA ILE A 398 -20.21 -8.94 -68.32
C ILE A 398 -21.34 -8.72 -69.33
N SER A 399 -21.03 -8.01 -70.40
CA SER A 399 -21.54 -8.22 -71.75
C SER A 399 -20.34 -8.37 -72.67
#